data_AF-A0A9E3Y0U5-F1
#
_entry.id   AF-A0A9E3Y0U5-F1
#
_cell.length_a   1.000
_cell.length_b   1.000
_cell.length_c   1.000
_cell.angle_alpha   90.00
_cell.angle_beta   90.00
_cell.angle_gamma   90.00
#
_symmetry.space_group_name_H-M   'P 1'
#
loop_
_entity.id
_entity.type
_entity.pdbx_description
1 polymer ?
#
loop_
_entity_poly.entity_id
_entity_poly.type
_entity_poly.pdbx_seq_one_letter_code
_entity_poly.pdbx_strand_id
1 'polypeptide(L)' 'MSNSPTATLLVMADHLERYYHEIGELLPGYQGDDVADVVSALVETERALRTAARLARRAAKLTA' A
#
# COMPACT_ATOMS: atom_id res chain seq x y z
N MET A 1 -19.18 9.20 -9.73
CA MET A 1 -18.50 9.26 -8.41
C MET A 1 -17.18 9.95 -8.63
N SER A 2 -16.92 11.13 -8.02
CA SER A 2 -15.60 11.76 -8.14
C SER A 2 -14.59 10.87 -7.39
N ASN A 3 -13.70 10.20 -8.12
CA ASN A 3 -12.61 9.46 -7.51
C ASN A 3 -11.67 10.46 -6.83
N SER A 4 -11.89 10.71 -5.54
CA SER A 4 -10.97 11.48 -4.72
C SER A 4 -9.62 10.77 -4.74
N PRO A 5 -8.53 11.43 -5.19
CA PRO A 5 -7.20 10.81 -5.23
C PRO A 5 -6.79 10.22 -3.87
N THR A 6 -7.19 10.86 -2.78
CA THR A 6 -7.01 10.35 -1.42
C THR A 6 -7.74 9.02 -1.20
N ALA A 7 -8.99 8.90 -1.66
CA ALA A 7 -9.78 7.67 -1.52
C ALA A 7 -9.16 6.53 -2.33
N THR A 8 -8.70 6.80 -3.56
CA THR A 8 -7.99 5.80 -4.38
C THR A 8 -6.72 5.30 -3.70
N LEU A 9 -5.90 6.21 -3.15
CA LEU A 9 -4.65 5.84 -2.48
C LEU A 9 -4.89 5.00 -1.21
N LEU A 10 -5.97 5.27 -0.47
CA LEU A 10 -6.33 4.47 0.70
C LEU A 10 -6.82 3.08 0.31
N VAL A 11 -7.63 2.95 -0.75
CA VAL A 11 -8.05 1.64 -1.27
C VAL A 11 -6.85 0.80 -1.71
N MET A 12 -5.86 1.42 -2.37
CA MET A 12 -4.62 0.73 -2.75
C MET A 12 -3.82 0.26 -1.53
N ALA A 13 -3.76 1.05 -0.46
CA ALA A 13 -3.08 0.66 0.78
C ALA A 13 -3.78 -0.51 1.48
N ASP A 14 -5.12 -0.47 1.61
CA ASP A 14 -5.91 -1.53 2.23
C ASP A 14 -5.80 -2.87 1.47
N HIS A 15 -5.70 -2.81 0.14
CA HIS A 15 -5.48 -4.01 -0.66
C HIS A 15 -4.10 -4.63 -0.43
N LEU A 16 -3.04 -3.85 -0.29
CA LEU A 16 -1.70 -4.36 0.02
C LEU A 16 -1.65 -5.06 1.38
N GLU A 17 -2.32 -4.51 2.39
CA GLU A 17 -2.42 -5.14 3.72
C GLU A 17 -3.09 -6.53 3.65
N ARG A 18 -4.13 -6.67 2.81
CA ARG A 18 -4.78 -7.98 2.58
C ARG A 18 -3.87 -8.96 1.82
N TYR A 19 -3.18 -8.48 0.79
CA TYR A 19 -2.30 -9.32 -0.03
C TYR A 19 -1.01 -9.73 0.68
N TYR A 20 -0.58 -9.03 1.72
CA TYR A 20 0.54 -9.46 2.57
C TYR A 20 0.40 -10.92 3.02
N HIS A 21 -0.79 -11.29 3.49
CA HIS A 21 -1.04 -12.62 4.03
C HIS A 21 -1.10 -13.67 2.92
N GLU A 22 -1.75 -13.33 1.81
CA GLU A 22 -1.93 -14.23 0.66
C GLU A 22 -0.63 -14.44 -0.12
N ILE A 23 0.22 -13.43 -0.27
CA ILE A 23 1.50 -13.54 -0.99
C ILE A 23 2.46 -14.51 -0.28
N GLY A 24 2.45 -14.54 1.05
CA GLY A 24 3.23 -15.53 1.82
C GLY A 24 2.83 -16.98 1.52
N GLU A 25 1.56 -17.22 1.19
CA GLU A 25 1.04 -18.55 0.83
C GLU A 25 1.25 -18.90 -0.65
N LEU A 26 1.33 -17.88 -1.52
CA LEU A 26 1.42 -18.03 -2.98
C LEU A 26 2.84 -18.23 -3.52
N LEU A 27 3.87 -18.23 -2.66
CA LEU A 27 5.27 -18.40 -3.07
C LEU A 27 5.83 -19.79 -2.66
N PRO A 28 5.36 -20.90 -3.27
CA PRO A 28 5.94 -22.22 -3.03
C PRO A 28 7.34 -22.28 -3.65
N GLY A 29 8.37 -22.11 -2.82
CA GLY A 29 9.78 -22.23 -3.21
C GLY A 29 10.67 -21.04 -2.86
N TYR A 30 10.11 -19.95 -2.33
CA TYR A 30 10.92 -18.85 -1.79
C TYR A 30 11.60 -19.30 -0.49
N GLN A 31 12.94 -19.29 -0.45
CA GLN A 31 13.71 -19.58 0.76
C GLN A 31 13.67 -18.35 1.69
N GLY A 32 13.80 -18.58 3.00
CA GLY A 32 13.35 -17.66 4.06
C GLY A 32 13.74 -16.17 3.94
N ASP A 33 14.91 -15.85 3.38
CA ASP A 33 15.36 -14.46 3.21
C ASP A 33 14.55 -13.71 2.13
N ASP A 34 14.16 -14.37 1.05
CA ASP A 34 13.41 -13.74 -0.05
C ASP A 34 11.96 -13.40 0.36
N VAL A 35 11.38 -14.17 1.28
CA VAL A 35 10.02 -13.90 1.82
C VAL A 35 10.04 -12.64 2.68
N ALA A 36 11.06 -12.50 3.55
CA ALA A 36 11.20 -11.34 4.42
C ALA A 36 11.39 -10.05 3.61
N ASP A 37 12.16 -10.10 2.52
CA ASP A 37 12.38 -8.96 1.63
C ASP A 37 11.10 -8.57 0.86
N VAL A 38 10.34 -9.53 0.34
CA VAL A 38 9.05 -9.27 -0.33
C VAL A 38 8.05 -8.67 0.65
N VAL A 39 7.94 -9.25 1.84
CA VAL A 39 7.11 -8.72 2.92
C VAL A 39 7.52 -7.28 3.27
N SER A 40 8.83 -7.02 3.43
CA SER A 40 9.36 -5.70 3.73
C SER A 40 8.99 -4.68 2.65
N ALA A 41 9.17 -5.03 1.38
CA ALA A 41 8.83 -4.18 0.24
C ALA A 41 7.32 -3.85 0.18
N LEU A 42 6.45 -4.80 0.52
CA LEU A 42 5.00 -4.57 0.57
C LEU A 42 4.62 -3.59 1.70
N VAL A 43 5.20 -3.75 2.89
CA VAL A 43 4.99 -2.86 4.04
C VAL A 43 5.48 -1.44 3.73
N GLU A 44 6.64 -1.31 3.10
CA GLU A 44 7.15 0.00 2.66
C GLU A 44 6.23 0.68 1.65
N THR A 45 5.70 -0.10 0.70
CA THR A 45 4.77 0.39 -0.32
C THR A 45 3.45 0.87 0.32
N GLU A 46 2.89 0.09 1.26
CA GLU A 46 1.69 0.47 2.02
C GLU A 46 1.90 1.82 2.74
N ARG A 47 3.04 1.96 3.44
CA ARG A 47 3.40 3.18 4.16
C ARG A 47 3.53 4.39 3.23
N ALA A 48 4.11 4.20 2.05
CA ALA A 48 4.22 5.22 1.02
C ALA A 48 2.83 5.68 0.54
N LEU A 49 1.91 4.76 0.28
CA LEU A 49 0.53 5.07 -0.15
C LEU A 49 -0.25 5.85 0.90
N ARG A 50 -0.17 5.45 2.19
CA ARG A 50 -0.79 6.21 3.29
C ARG A 50 -0.22 7.62 3.40
N THR A 51 1.09 7.76 3.18
CA THR A 51 1.76 9.07 3.16
C THR A 51 1.27 9.92 1.99
N ALA A 52 1.20 9.35 0.79
CA ALA A 52 0.69 10.03 -0.39
C ALA A 52 -0.76 10.48 -0.20
N ALA A 53 -1.63 9.64 0.38
CA ALA A 53 -3.02 9.98 0.68
C ALA A 53 -3.12 11.19 1.62
N ARG A 54 -2.29 11.22 2.68
CA ARG A 54 -2.22 12.36 3.60
C ARG A 54 -1.77 13.64 2.90
N LEU A 55 -0.76 13.55 2.02
CA LEU A 55 -0.25 14.70 1.26
C LEU A 55 -1.29 15.19 0.24
N ALA A 56 -1.97 14.30 -0.47
CA ALA A 56 -3.06 14.63 -1.39
C ALA A 56 -4.19 15.38 -0.66
N ARG A 57 -4.57 14.91 0.55
CA ARG A 57 -5.56 15.61 1.39
C ARG A 57 -5.08 17.00 1.82
N ARG A 58 -3.79 17.17 2.12
CA ARG A 58 -3.22 18.49 2.45
C ARG A 58 -3.23 19.42 1.24
N ALA A 59 -2.83 18.93 0.07
CA ALA A 59 -2.83 19.70 -1.17
C ALA A 59 -4.25 20.17 -1.53
N ALA A 60 -5.25 19.29 -1.43
CA ALA A 60 -6.65 19.63 -1.70
C ALA A 60 -7.18 20.76 -0.79
N LYS A 61 -6.69 20.88 0.45
CA LYS A 61 -7.04 21.98 1.36
C LYS A 61 -6.38 23.31 1.02
N LEU A 62 -5.26 23.29 0.29
CA LEU A 62 -4.56 24.50 -0.13
C LEU A 62 -5.16 25.09 -1.41
N THR A 63 -5.87 24.27 -2.19
CA THR A 63 -6.50 24.64 -3.45
C THR A 63 -8.00 24.94 -3.32
N ALA A 64 -8.55 24.88 -2.10
CA ALA A 64 -9.95 25.14 -1.78
C ALA A 64 -10.08 26.46 -1.02
#